data_AF-A0AAJ1US82-F1
#
_entry.id   AF-A0AAJ1US82-F1
#
_cell.length_a   1.000
_cell.length_b   1.000
_cell.length_c   1.000
_cell.angle_alpha   90.00
_cell.angle_beta   90.00
_cell.angle_gamma   90.00
#
_symmetry.space_group_name_H-M   'P 1'
#
loop_
_entity.id
_entity.type
_entity.pdbx_description
1 polymer ?
#
loop_
_entity_poly.entity_id
_entity_poly.type
_entity_poly.pdbx_seq_one_letter_code
_entity_poly.pdbx_strand_id
1 'polypeptide(L)'
;MIESIPMIILLGAFSGAFFGRYYRAVFVFLYDKVYILLKDLLTNPFLSIVSMLCAIVSVFLFALWGNVFSWVISDENWVYFYNSYFIGVLVGLFLLRLSSKK
;
A
#
# COMPACT_ATOMS: atom_id res chain seq x y z
N MET A 1 20.37 2.16 20.04
CA MET A 1 19.19 1.35 19.68
C MET A 1 19.68 0.21 18.81
N ILE A 2 19.47 -1.06 19.19
CA ILE A 2 19.90 -2.17 18.34
C ILE A 2 18.88 -2.29 17.22
N GLU A 3 19.17 -1.66 16.09
CA GLU A 3 18.35 -1.80 14.89
C GLU A 3 18.56 -3.19 14.32
N SER A 4 17.60 -4.05 14.59
CA SER A 4 17.52 -5.38 14.02
C SER A 4 16.96 -5.26 12.60
N ILE A 5 17.83 -5.33 11.58
CA ILE A 5 17.43 -5.35 10.16
C ILE A 5 16.30 -6.39 9.91
N PRO A 6 16.36 -7.63 10.45
CA PRO A 6 15.27 -8.59 10.30
C PRO A 6 13.94 -8.10 10.89
N MET A 7 13.98 -7.39 12.02
CA MET A 7 12.79 -6.83 12.66
C MET A 7 12.17 -5.70 11.82
N ILE A 8 13.00 -4.84 11.22
CA ILE A 8 12.56 -3.77 10.31
C ILE A 8 11.90 -4.38 9.06
N ILE A 9 12.49 -5.43 8.49
CA ILE A 9 11.93 -6.16 7.34
C ILE A 9 10.57 -6.76 7.70
N LEU A 10 10.46 -7.43 8.86
CA LEU A 10 9.20 -8.01 9.32
C LEU A 10 8.13 -6.93 9.56
N LEU A 11 8.49 -5.83 10.21
CA LEU A 11 7.59 -4.68 10.43
C LEU A 11 7.07 -4.11 9.11
N GLY A 12 7.96 -3.91 8.13
CA GLY A 12 7.60 -3.49 6.78
C GLY A 12 6.65 -4.49 6.12
N ALA A 13 7.00 -5.78 6.10
CA ALA A 13 6.18 -6.81 5.46
C ALA A 13 4.78 -6.95 6.09
N PHE A 14 4.68 -6.95 7.42
CA PHE A 14 3.39 -7.04 8.12
C PHE A 14 2.53 -5.80 7.93
N SER A 15 3.12 -4.60 8.05
CA SER A 15 2.41 -3.36 7.79
C SER A 15 1.92 -3.30 6.34
N GLY A 16 2.77 -3.68 5.39
CA GLY A 16 2.42 -3.79 3.98
C GLY A 16 1.26 -4.76 3.73
N ALA A 17 1.30 -5.96 4.32
CA ALA A 17 0.24 -6.95 4.16
C ALA A 17 -1.10 -6.48 4.75
N PHE A 18 -1.06 -5.80 5.90
CA PHE A 18 -2.24 -5.19 6.51
C PHE A 18 -2.80 -4.10 5.59
N PHE A 19 -1.97 -3.15 5.17
CA PHE A 19 -2.36 -2.09 4.24
C PHE A 19 -2.93 -2.68 2.95
N GLY A 20 -2.23 -3.59 2.27
CA GLY A 20 -2.71 -4.27 1.06
C GLY A 20 -4.08 -4.93 1.25
N ARG A 21 -4.39 -5.40 2.47
CA ARG A 21 -5.70 -5.97 2.79
C ARG A 21 -6.83 -4.95 2.83
N TYR A 22 -6.64 -3.83 3.51
CA TYR A 22 -7.66 -2.76 3.58
C TYR A 22 -7.75 -1.95 2.29
N TYR A 23 -6.61 -1.81 1.61
CA TYR A 23 -6.50 -1.09 0.36
C TYR A 23 -7.08 -1.84 -0.82
N ARG A 24 -7.48 -3.12 -0.67
CA ARG A 24 -8.24 -3.84 -1.70
C ARG A 24 -9.46 -3.05 -2.14
N ALA A 25 -10.20 -2.37 -1.27
CA ALA A 25 -11.37 -1.59 -1.70
C ALA A 25 -10.99 -0.43 -2.65
N VAL A 26 -9.83 0.18 -2.41
CA VAL A 26 -9.28 1.30 -3.21
C VAL A 26 -8.61 0.80 -4.49
N PHE A 27 -7.84 -0.28 -4.39
CA PHE A 27 -7.13 -0.89 -5.51
C PHE A 27 -8.00 -1.79 -6.38
N VAL A 28 -9.03 -2.48 -5.89
CA VAL A 28 -9.95 -3.27 -6.74
C VAL A 28 -10.80 -2.35 -7.61
N PHE A 29 -11.14 -1.16 -7.10
CA PHE A 29 -11.73 -0.12 -7.93
C PHE A 29 -10.81 0.24 -9.10
N LEU A 30 -9.50 0.33 -8.86
CA LEU A 30 -8.50 0.60 -9.88
C LEU A 30 -8.18 -0.63 -10.74
N TYR A 31 -8.02 -1.83 -10.17
CA TYR A 31 -7.35 -3.02 -10.73
C TYR A 31 -8.30 -3.96 -11.48
N ASP A 32 -9.51 -4.20 -10.97
CA ASP A 32 -10.47 -5.12 -11.60
C ASP A 32 -11.20 -4.45 -12.79
N LYS A 33 -11.17 -3.12 -12.81
CA LYS A 33 -11.70 -2.32 -13.90
C LYS A 33 -10.62 -1.54 -14.66
N VAL A 34 -9.31 -1.76 -14.49
CA VAL A 34 -8.23 -0.99 -15.18
C VAL A 34 -8.54 -0.76 -16.65
N TYR A 35 -9.03 -1.77 -17.37
CA TYR A 35 -9.27 -1.64 -18.81
C TYR A 35 -10.53 -0.82 -19.17
N ILE A 36 -11.58 -0.90 -18.35
CA ILE A 36 -12.86 -0.18 -18.57
C ILE A 36 -12.78 1.21 -17.93
N LEU A 37 -12.25 1.27 -16.72
CA LEU A 37 -12.02 2.47 -15.94
C LEU A 37 -10.87 3.30 -16.46
N LEU A 38 -9.75 2.82 -17.04
CA LEU A 38 -8.78 3.77 -17.65
C LEU A 38 -9.43 4.56 -18.78
N LYS A 39 -10.26 3.90 -19.60
CA LYS A 39 -10.97 4.55 -20.68
C LYS A 39 -11.93 5.60 -20.12
N ASP A 40 -12.69 5.26 -19.08
CA ASP A 40 -13.62 6.18 -18.39
C ASP A 40 -12.92 7.20 -17.47
N LEU A 41 -11.72 6.94 -16.95
CA LEU A 41 -10.95 7.82 -16.06
C LEU A 41 -10.28 8.92 -16.88
N LEU A 42 -9.83 8.60 -18.09
CA LEU A 42 -9.30 9.55 -19.07
C LEU A 42 -10.40 10.40 -19.71
N THR A 43 -11.64 9.91 -19.77
CA THR A 43 -12.78 10.67 -20.33
C THR A 43 -13.65 11.36 -19.29
N ASN A 44 -13.67 10.88 -18.04
CA ASN A 44 -14.59 11.35 -17.00
C ASN A 44 -13.80 11.99 -15.83
N PRO A 45 -13.70 13.34 -15.80
CA PRO A 45 -12.82 14.06 -14.89
C PRO A 45 -13.15 13.82 -13.41
N PHE A 46 -14.41 13.52 -13.10
CA PHE A 46 -14.85 13.22 -11.73
C PHE A 46 -14.19 11.95 -11.16
N LEU A 47 -14.16 10.86 -11.94
CA LEU A 47 -13.54 9.60 -11.52
C LEU A 47 -12.01 9.76 -11.38
N SER A 48 -11.39 10.53 -12.27
CA SER A 48 -9.97 10.89 -12.17
C SER A 48 -9.66 11.61 -10.86
N ILE A 49 -10.41 12.65 -10.51
CA ILE A 49 -10.25 13.41 -9.26
C ILE A 49 -10.43 12.51 -8.03
N VAL A 50 -11.48 11.67 -8.02
CA VAL A 50 -11.72 10.75 -6.89
C VAL A 50 -10.58 9.74 -6.75
N SER A 51 -10.08 9.19 -7.85
CA SER A 51 -8.93 8.27 -7.82
C SER A 51 -7.65 8.93 -7.31
N MET A 52 -7.43 10.19 -7.70
CA MET A 52 -6.28 10.98 -7.30
C MET A 52 -6.37 11.33 -5.81
N LEU A 53 -7.56 11.71 -5.32
CA LEU A 53 -7.82 11.91 -3.90
C LEU A 53 -7.57 10.63 -3.10
N CYS A 54 -8.04 9.48 -3.58
CA CYS A 54 -7.76 8.19 -2.95
C CYS A 54 -6.25 7.92 -2.90
N ALA A 55 -5.50 8.16 -3.98
CA ALA A 55 -4.05 8.00 -4.00
C ALA A 55 -3.33 8.98 -3.05
N ILE A 56 -3.80 10.21 -2.93
CA ILE A 56 -3.24 11.20 -2.00
C ILE A 56 -3.48 10.76 -0.55
N VAL A 57 -4.71 10.37 -0.21
CA VAL A 57 -5.05 9.83 1.12
C VAL A 57 -4.22 8.59 1.42
N SER A 58 -3.97 7.77 0.41
CA SER A 58 -3.15 6.57 0.51
C SER A 58 -1.72 6.87 0.94
N VAL A 59 -1.08 7.79 0.22
CA VAL A 59 0.29 8.24 0.50
C VAL A 59 0.36 8.95 1.85
N PHE A 60 -0.66 9.74 2.20
CA PHE A 60 -0.72 10.44 3.49
C PHE A 60 -0.84 9.48 4.67
N LEU A 61 -1.72 8.48 4.59
CA LEU A 61 -1.84 7.44 5.63
C LEU A 61 -0.56 6.63 5.77
N PHE A 62 0.12 6.36 4.66
CA PHE A 62 1.42 5.71 4.68
C PHE A 62 2.49 6.58 5.36
N ALA A 63 2.55 7.88 5.06
CA ALA A 63 3.49 8.81 5.70
C ALA A 63 3.22 8.95 7.20
N LEU A 64 1.94 9.02 7.62
CA LEU A 64 1.55 9.01 9.03
C LEU A 64 1.99 7.72 9.72
N TRP A 65 1.76 6.56 9.08
CA TRP A 65 2.18 5.27 9.60
C TRP A 65 3.71 5.15 9.71
N GLY A 66 4.44 5.62 8.71
CA GLY A 66 5.91 5.72 8.73
C GLY A 66 6.41 6.62 9.87
N ASN A 67 5.74 7.73 10.16
CA ASN A 67 6.16 8.61 11.25
C ASN A 67 6.05 7.94 12.64
N VAL A 68 5.22 6.91 12.81
CA VAL A 68 5.21 6.10 14.05
C VAL A 68 6.51 5.32 14.22
N PHE A 69 7.14 4.90 13.12
CA PHE A 69 8.38 4.14 13.12
C PHE A 69 9.64 4.99 12.96
N SER A 70 9.54 6.30 12.74
CA SER A 70 10.70 7.21 12.66
C SER A 70 11.50 7.28 13.96
N TRP A 71 10.88 6.92 15.08
CA TRP A 71 11.52 6.80 16.39
C TRP A 71 12.28 5.47 16.56
N VAL A 72 12.03 4.49 15.67
CA VAL A 72 12.54 3.11 15.75
C VAL A 72 13.51 2.79 14.60
N ILE A 73 13.42 3.51 13.48
CA ILE A 73 14.18 3.25 12.26
C ILE A 73 15.03 4.47 11.93
N SER A 74 16.36 4.31 11.95
CA SER A 74 17.29 5.31 11.44
C SER A 74 17.08 5.59 9.95
N ASP A 75 17.44 6.82 9.55
CA ASP A 75 17.36 7.29 8.16
C ASP A 75 17.98 6.32 7.14
N GLU A 76 19.05 5.62 7.53
CA GLU A 76 19.79 4.67 6.69
C GLU A 76 19.03 3.36 6.43
N ASN A 77 18.17 2.94 7.36
CA ASN A 77 17.51 1.64 7.31
C ASN A 77 16.07 1.67 6.78
N TRP A 78 15.57 2.86 6.44
CA TRP A 78 14.26 3.06 5.82
C TRP A 78 14.08 2.29 4.52
N VAL A 79 15.14 2.12 3.73
CA VAL A 79 15.10 1.35 2.47
C VAL A 79 14.62 -0.09 2.71
N TYR A 80 15.08 -0.74 3.79
CA TYR A 80 14.66 -2.10 4.13
C TYR A 80 13.19 -2.16 4.54
N PHE A 81 12.70 -1.14 5.24
CA PHE A 81 11.28 -1.02 5.60
C PHE A 81 10.41 -0.82 4.35
N TYR A 82 10.77 0.12 3.48
CA TYR A 82 10.02 0.44 2.26
C TYR A 82 9.94 -0.76 1.31
N ASN A 83 11.05 -1.41 1.02
CA ASN A 83 11.07 -2.56 0.11
C ASN A 83 10.18 -3.69 0.65
N SER A 84 10.29 -4.01 1.93
CA SER A 84 9.49 -5.04 2.57
C SER A 84 8.00 -4.67 2.64
N TYR A 85 7.70 -3.38 2.85
CA TYR A 85 6.34 -2.85 2.83
C TYR A 85 5.66 -3.05 1.48
N PHE A 86 6.29 -2.65 0.37
CA PHE A 86 5.69 -2.83 -0.96
C PHE A 86 5.48 -4.31 -1.31
N ILE A 87 6.44 -5.17 -0.94
CA ILE A 87 6.30 -6.63 -1.09
C ILE A 87 5.10 -7.12 -0.25
N GLY A 88 4.98 -6.66 1.00
CA GLY A 88 3.86 -6.96 1.88
C GLY A 88 2.51 -6.57 1.27
N VAL A 89 2.41 -5.38 0.66
CA VAL A 89 1.19 -4.91 -0.03
C VAL A 89 0.80 -5.87 -1.16
N LEU A 90 1.76 -6.27 -2.00
CA LEU A 90 1.52 -7.23 -3.09
C LEU A 90 1.03 -8.58 -2.56
N VAL A 91 1.66 -9.09 -1.50
CA VAL A 91 1.26 -10.34 -0.84
C VAL A 91 -0.15 -10.22 -0.25
N GLY A 92 -0.47 -9.12 0.43
CA GLY A 92 -1.79 -8.86 0.99
C GLY A 92 -2.89 -8.85 -0.07
N LEU A 93 -2.64 -8.18 -1.20
CA LEU A 93 -3.54 -8.16 -2.35
C LEU A 93 -3.71 -9.55 -2.97
N PHE A 94 -2.63 -10.32 -3.10
CA PHE A 94 -2.66 -11.66 -3.69
C PHE A 94 -3.44 -12.66 -2.82
N LEU A 95 -3.21 -12.67 -1.51
CA LEU A 95 -3.91 -13.52 -0.54
C LEU A 95 -5.42 -13.28 -0.55
N LEU A 96 -5.83 -12.02 -0.69
CA LEU A 96 -7.25 -11.68 -0.83
C LEU A 96 -7.86 -12.16 -2.14
N ARG A 97 -7.12 -12.10 -3.25
CA ARG A 97 -7.59 -12.62 -4.55
C ARG A 97 -7.87 -14.12 -4.47
N LEU A 98 -7.01 -14.87 -3.77
CA LEU A 98 -7.23 -16.29 -3.50
C LEU A 98 -8.47 -16.52 -2.63
N SER A 99 -8.67 -15.71 -1.59
CA SER A 99 -9.84 -15.80 -0.71
C SER A 99 -11.16 -15.45 -1.39
N SER A 100 -11.14 -14.64 -2.45
CA SER A 100 -12.34 -14.17 -3.16
C SER A 100 -12.84 -15.10 -4.26
N LYS A 101 -12.07 -16.16 -4.60
CA LYS A 101 -12.44 -17.19 -5.58
C LYS A 101 -13.19 -18.38 -4.95
N LYS A 102 -13.69 -18.23 -3.73
CA LYS A 102 -14.64 -19.15 -3.08
C LYS A 102 -16.05 -18.64 -3.28
#